data_AF-A0A090LNJ5-F1
#
_entry.id   AF-A0A090LNJ5-F1
#
_cell.length_a   1.000
_cell.length_b   1.000
_cell.length_c   1.000
_cell.angle_alpha   90.00
_cell.angle_beta   90.00
_cell.angle_gamma   90.00
#
_symmetry.space_group_name_H-M   'P 1'
#
loop_
_entity.id
_entity.type
_entity.pdbx_description
1 polymer ?
#
loop_
_entity_poly.entity_id
_entity_poly.type
_entity_poly.pdbx_seq_one_letter_code
_entity_poly.pdbx_strand_id
1 'polypeptide(L)'
;MPRLNNSSIIYIYFGASFLSYLGTDGFKVDSPIISSLPVIVLSFLTLFTFMEWKAKFLTALSFFSSGWGLYAWYEFPNYMETNSFYHLLAKLLYLFSFFTCLKRLWPPVFIIMLTYSIIFIYLCFFDLFLTLPILIIILSTSMIILAIEVSVAASIWKYGSHQMDTKYSIFIRVIGLLLLTTFESFLYMDKFGGNYFSTLTTYLNIFYYISHLLLFISNERSF
;
A
#
# COMPACT_ATOMS: atom_id res chain seq x y z
N MET A 1 -21.78 -14.87 12.52
CA MET A 1 -21.34 -14.75 11.12
C MET A 1 -20.33 -15.85 10.83
N PRO A 2 -20.44 -16.58 9.70
CA PRO A 2 -19.47 -17.60 9.32
C PRO A 2 -18.10 -16.94 9.09
N ARG A 3 -17.04 -17.58 9.59
CA ARG A 3 -15.67 -17.08 9.53
C ARG A 3 -14.92 -17.81 8.43
N LEU A 4 -14.10 -17.10 7.66
CA LEU A 4 -13.28 -17.70 6.62
C LEU A 4 -11.91 -18.10 7.17
N ASN A 5 -11.38 -19.23 6.70
CA ASN A 5 -10.00 -19.63 6.95
C ASN A 5 -9.04 -18.76 6.11
N ASN A 6 -7.88 -18.44 6.66
CA ASN A 6 -6.88 -17.58 5.99
C ASN A 6 -6.43 -18.15 4.65
N SER A 7 -6.24 -19.47 4.58
CA SER A 7 -5.89 -20.15 3.32
C SER A 7 -6.93 -19.88 2.25
N SER A 8 -8.23 -19.94 2.59
CA SER A 8 -9.32 -19.65 1.65
C SER A 8 -9.28 -18.20 1.16
N ILE A 9 -8.99 -17.23 2.04
CA ILE A 9 -8.86 -15.82 1.65
C ILE A 9 -7.68 -15.62 0.70
N ILE A 10 -6.53 -16.24 0.99
CA ILE A 10 -5.34 -16.19 0.13
C ILE A 10 -5.65 -16.79 -1.24
N TYR A 11 -6.34 -17.94 -1.31
CA TYR A 11 -6.72 -18.56 -2.58
C TYR A 11 -7.68 -17.69 -3.40
N ILE A 12 -8.69 -17.09 -2.74
CA ILE A 12 -9.63 -16.18 -3.43
C ILE A 12 -8.89 -14.95 -3.96
N TYR A 13 -8.03 -14.34 -3.15
CA TYR A 13 -7.24 -13.18 -3.56
C TYR A 13 -6.28 -13.50 -4.70
N PHE A 14 -5.60 -14.64 -4.62
CA PHE A 14 -4.71 -15.11 -5.69
C PHE A 14 -5.49 -15.37 -6.98
N GLY A 15 -6.65 -16.02 -6.89
CA GLY A 15 -7.55 -16.23 -8.03
C GLY A 15 -8.02 -14.92 -8.67
N ALA A 16 -8.42 -13.93 -7.85
CA ALA A 16 -8.79 -12.60 -8.33
C ALA A 16 -7.61 -11.87 -9.00
N SER A 17 -6.42 -11.95 -8.41
CA SER A 17 -5.20 -11.34 -8.97
C SER A 17 -4.78 -12.00 -10.28
N PHE A 18 -4.93 -13.32 -10.38
CA PHE A 18 -4.64 -14.07 -11.61
C PHE A 18 -5.65 -13.76 -12.72
N LEU A 19 -6.94 -13.65 -12.38
CA LEU A 19 -7.96 -13.15 -13.31
C LEU A 19 -7.65 -11.73 -13.78
N SER A 20 -7.13 -10.88 -12.89
CA SER A 20 -6.70 -9.54 -13.25
C SER A 20 -5.56 -9.55 -14.27
N TYR A 21 -4.55 -10.39 -14.04
CA TYR A 21 -3.44 -10.61 -14.97
C TYR A 21 -3.92 -11.07 -16.36
N LEU A 22 -4.82 -12.05 -16.41
CA LEU A 22 -5.38 -12.53 -17.69
C LEU A 22 -6.26 -11.48 -18.38
N GLY A 23 -7.11 -10.80 -17.62
CA GLY A 23 -8.05 -9.80 -18.14
C GLY A 23 -7.38 -8.51 -18.64
N THR A 24 -6.10 -8.31 -18.33
CA THR A 24 -5.30 -7.15 -18.75
C THR A 24 -4.19 -7.54 -19.75
N ASP A 25 -4.23 -8.75 -20.32
CA ASP A 25 -3.18 -9.29 -21.20
C ASP A 25 -1.76 -9.16 -20.58
N GLY A 26 -1.66 -9.56 -19.32
CA GLY A 26 -0.44 -9.44 -18.53
C GLY A 26 -0.14 -8.01 -18.07
N PHE A 27 -1.18 -7.27 -17.69
CA PHE A 27 -1.15 -5.85 -17.29
C PHE A 27 -0.83 -4.85 -18.41
N LYS A 28 -0.72 -5.30 -19.66
CA LYS A 28 -0.44 -4.43 -20.83
C LYS A 28 -1.64 -3.57 -21.23
N VAL A 29 -2.85 -4.07 -20.99
CA VAL A 29 -4.09 -3.36 -21.28
C VAL A 29 -4.61 -2.77 -19.97
N ASP A 30 -4.67 -1.44 -19.91
CA ASP A 30 -5.21 -0.72 -18.77
C ASP A 30 -6.72 -0.98 -18.68
N SER A 31 -7.10 -1.81 -17.70
CA SER A 31 -8.48 -1.99 -17.29
C SER A 31 -8.61 -1.64 -15.81
N PRO A 32 -9.01 -0.39 -15.48
CA PRO A 32 -9.02 0.14 -14.11
C PRO A 32 -9.86 -0.70 -13.14
N ILE A 33 -10.98 -1.25 -13.64
CA ILE A 33 -11.87 -2.10 -12.84
C ILE A 33 -11.19 -3.42 -12.53
N ILE A 34 -10.60 -4.06 -13.55
CA ILE A 34 -9.98 -5.38 -13.40
C ILE A 34 -8.72 -5.31 -12.52
N SER A 35 -7.97 -4.21 -12.57
CA SER A 35 -6.76 -4.02 -11.76
C SER A 35 -7.03 -3.68 -10.29
N SER A 36 -8.11 -2.96 -9.98
CA SER A 36 -8.47 -2.62 -8.59
C SER A 36 -9.21 -3.73 -7.84
N LEU A 37 -9.92 -4.60 -8.57
CA LEU A 37 -10.82 -5.61 -8.01
C LEU A 37 -10.17 -6.54 -6.97
N PRO A 38 -8.94 -7.08 -7.16
CA PRO A 38 -8.34 -7.98 -6.18
C PRO A 38 -8.21 -7.36 -4.79
N VAL A 39 -7.80 -6.08 -4.72
CA VAL A 39 -7.62 -5.38 -3.44
C VAL A 39 -8.97 -4.99 -2.81
N ILE A 40 -9.97 -4.67 -3.63
CA ILE A 40 -11.34 -4.45 -3.14
C ILE A 40 -11.91 -5.75 -2.56
N VAL A 41 -11.74 -6.88 -3.25
CA VAL A 41 -12.14 -8.20 -2.73
C VAL A 41 -11.41 -8.51 -1.43
N LEU A 42 -10.10 -8.24 -1.35
CA LEU A 42 -9.34 -8.42 -0.13
C LEU A 42 -9.90 -7.59 1.03
N SER A 43 -10.25 -6.33 0.79
CA SER A 43 -10.89 -5.46 1.79
C SER A 43 -12.14 -6.12 2.39
N PHE A 44 -13.08 -6.58 1.54
CA PHE A 44 -14.28 -7.27 2.01
C PHE A 44 -13.96 -8.54 2.78
N LEU A 45 -13.01 -9.36 2.31
CA LEU A 45 -12.60 -10.59 2.99
C LEU A 45 -11.98 -10.29 4.37
N THR A 46 -11.28 -9.16 4.52
CA THR A 46 -10.69 -8.72 5.79
C THR A 46 -11.74 -8.62 6.90
N LEU A 47 -12.97 -8.20 6.59
CA LEU A 47 -14.06 -8.07 7.56
C LEU A 47 -14.51 -9.42 8.16
N PHE A 48 -14.20 -10.54 7.51
CA PHE A 48 -14.55 -11.89 7.95
C PHE A 48 -13.42 -12.64 8.68
N THR A 49 -12.31 -11.95 8.99
CA THR A 49 -11.15 -12.52 9.70
C THR A 49 -11.27 -12.52 11.22
N PHE A 50 -10.27 -13.08 11.91
CA PHE A 50 -10.17 -13.14 13.37
C PHE A 50 -9.50 -11.91 14.03
N MET A 51 -9.04 -10.93 13.24
CA MET A 51 -8.37 -9.72 13.74
C MET A 51 -9.18 -8.98 14.83
N GLU A 52 -8.48 -8.25 15.70
CA GLU A 52 -9.08 -7.29 16.63
C GLU A 52 -9.97 -6.29 15.85
N TRP A 53 -11.12 -5.91 16.42
CA TRP A 53 -12.12 -5.07 15.75
C TRP A 53 -11.53 -3.78 15.17
N LYS A 54 -10.71 -3.05 15.94
CA LYS A 54 -10.10 -1.79 15.47
C LYS A 54 -9.17 -2.02 14.29
N ALA A 55 -8.23 -2.96 14.41
CA ALA A 55 -7.29 -3.31 13.35
C ALA A 55 -8.03 -3.81 12.10
N LYS A 56 -9.07 -4.63 12.27
CA LYS A 56 -9.89 -5.17 11.19
C LYS A 56 -10.58 -4.10 10.36
N PHE A 57 -11.25 -3.15 11.01
CA PHE A 57 -11.95 -2.08 10.30
C PHE A 57 -10.98 -1.12 9.60
N LEU A 58 -9.89 -0.74 10.28
CA LEU A 58 -8.89 0.15 9.72
C LEU A 58 -8.17 -0.46 8.51
N THR A 59 -7.84 -1.75 8.58
CA THR A 59 -7.21 -2.48 7.46
C THR A 59 -8.14 -2.68 6.29
N ALA A 60 -9.38 -3.10 6.54
CA ALA A 60 -10.39 -3.22 5.50
C ALA A 60 -10.61 -1.87 4.78
N LEU A 61 -10.80 -0.79 5.55
CA LEU A 61 -11.02 0.54 4.98
C LEU A 61 -9.80 1.09 4.24
N SER A 62 -8.59 0.78 4.74
CA SER A 62 -7.34 1.10 4.04
C SER A 62 -7.27 0.42 2.67
N PHE A 63 -7.52 -0.89 2.60
CA PHE A 63 -7.50 -1.63 1.34
C PHE A 63 -8.61 -1.18 0.39
N PHE A 64 -9.80 -0.86 0.91
CA PHE A 64 -10.87 -0.30 0.09
C PHE A 64 -10.46 1.04 -0.53
N SER A 65 -9.90 1.94 0.29
CA SER A 65 -9.45 3.26 -0.15
C SER A 65 -8.29 3.16 -1.14
N SER A 66 -7.37 2.21 -0.96
CA SER A 66 -6.25 1.93 -1.86
C SER A 66 -6.75 1.41 -3.22
N GLY A 67 -7.64 0.40 -3.21
CA GLY A 67 -8.23 -0.16 -4.43
C GLY A 67 -9.07 0.87 -5.19
N TRP A 68 -9.89 1.65 -4.48
CA TRP A 68 -10.67 2.73 -5.08
C TRP A 68 -9.79 3.86 -5.62
N GLY A 69 -8.73 4.22 -4.88
CA GLY A 69 -7.74 5.20 -5.32
C GLY A 69 -7.08 4.79 -6.63
N LEU A 70 -6.66 3.52 -6.74
CA LEU A 70 -6.05 2.99 -7.95
C LEU A 70 -7.03 2.92 -9.13
N TYR A 71 -8.27 2.49 -8.88
CA TYR A 71 -9.33 2.55 -9.90
C TYR A 71 -9.52 3.97 -10.43
N ALA A 72 -9.71 4.93 -9.53
CA ALA A 72 -9.96 6.32 -9.91
C ALA A 72 -8.75 6.98 -10.57
N TRP A 73 -7.52 6.59 -10.18
CA TRP A 73 -6.27 7.05 -10.79
C TRP A 73 -6.20 6.78 -12.30
N TYR A 74 -6.66 5.60 -12.72
CA TYR A 74 -6.65 5.21 -14.13
C TYR A 74 -7.94 5.63 -14.87
N GLU A 75 -9.11 5.52 -14.26
CA GLU A 75 -10.40 5.83 -14.91
C GLU A 75 -10.65 7.34 -15.04
N PHE A 76 -10.30 8.12 -14.00
CA PHE A 76 -10.64 9.54 -13.88
C PHE A 76 -9.37 10.40 -13.75
N PRO A 77 -8.54 10.51 -14.80
CA PRO A 77 -7.27 11.23 -14.73
C PRO A 77 -7.41 12.73 -14.49
N ASN A 78 -8.59 13.31 -14.73
CA ASN A 78 -8.84 14.74 -14.50
C ASN A 78 -9.00 15.10 -13.01
N TYR A 79 -9.24 14.12 -12.14
CA TYR A 79 -9.48 14.33 -10.69
C TYR A 79 -8.31 13.84 -9.83
N MET A 80 -7.06 14.13 -10.26
CA MET A 80 -5.85 13.61 -9.61
C MET A 80 -5.74 13.98 -8.13
N GLU A 81 -6.22 15.16 -7.73
CA GLU A 81 -6.19 15.60 -6.33
C GLU A 81 -7.05 14.68 -5.44
N THR A 82 -8.27 14.39 -5.87
CA THR A 82 -9.19 13.49 -5.17
C THR A 82 -8.64 12.06 -5.15
N ASN A 83 -8.06 11.60 -6.26
CA ASN A 83 -7.48 10.26 -6.37
C ASN A 83 -6.29 10.10 -5.40
N SER A 84 -5.41 11.10 -5.37
CA SER A 84 -4.25 11.14 -4.45
C SER A 84 -4.69 11.18 -2.98
N PHE A 85 -5.81 11.83 -2.69
CA PHE A 85 -6.38 11.86 -1.34
C PHE A 85 -6.82 10.46 -0.88
N TYR A 86 -7.41 9.64 -1.75
CA TYR A 86 -7.74 8.25 -1.38
C TYR A 86 -6.49 7.42 -1.04
N HIS A 87 -5.38 7.60 -1.79
CA HIS A 87 -4.12 6.93 -1.48
C HIS A 87 -3.50 7.42 -0.16
N LEU A 88 -3.59 8.72 0.14
CA LEU A 88 -3.16 9.28 1.41
C LEU A 88 -3.99 8.72 2.58
N LEU A 89 -5.33 8.70 2.42
CA LEU A 89 -6.25 8.18 3.40
C LEU A 89 -6.00 6.69 3.68
N ALA A 90 -5.76 5.90 2.63
CA ALA A 90 -5.46 4.48 2.76
C ALA A 90 -4.25 4.22 3.68
N LYS A 91 -3.19 5.01 3.54
CA LYS A 91 -1.98 4.92 4.37
C LYS A 91 -2.26 5.35 5.80
N LEU A 92 -2.89 6.52 6.01
CA LEU A 92 -3.25 6.95 7.37
C LEU A 92 -4.04 5.88 8.14
N LEU A 93 -5.04 5.28 7.48
CA LEU A 93 -5.83 4.19 8.05
C LEU A 93 -4.98 2.95 8.36
N TYR A 94 -4.08 2.57 7.45
CA TYR A 94 -3.19 1.45 7.66
C TYR A 94 -2.22 1.70 8.81
N LEU A 95 -1.56 2.85 8.86
CA LEU A 95 -0.69 3.26 9.96
C LEU A 95 -1.42 3.17 11.30
N PHE A 96 -2.62 3.74 11.40
CA PHE A 96 -3.42 3.67 12.63
C PHE A 96 -3.79 2.25 13.04
N SER A 97 -3.82 1.28 12.11
CA SER A 97 -4.17 -0.10 12.43
C SER A 97 -3.15 -0.80 13.32
N PHE A 98 -1.88 -0.37 13.29
CA PHE A 98 -0.80 -1.01 14.03
C PHE A 98 0.12 -0.05 14.80
N PHE A 99 -0.14 1.26 14.74
CA PHE A 99 0.64 2.28 15.46
C PHE A 99 0.69 2.02 16.97
N THR A 100 -0.38 1.49 17.56
CA THR A 100 -0.46 1.14 18.99
C THR A 100 0.56 0.08 19.42
N CYS A 101 1.09 -0.72 18.48
CA CYS A 101 2.13 -1.71 18.76
C CYS A 101 3.54 -1.12 18.89
N LEU A 102 3.72 0.17 18.59
CA LEU A 102 5.01 0.84 18.66
C LEU A 102 5.41 1.14 20.11
N LYS A 103 6.48 0.49 20.57
CA LYS A 103 7.09 0.78 21.89
C LYS A 103 8.20 1.82 21.81
N ARG A 104 9.07 1.69 20.81
CA ARG A 104 10.25 2.53 20.61
C ARG A 104 10.54 2.64 19.12
N LEU A 105 10.84 3.85 18.66
CA LEU A 105 11.28 4.11 17.28
C LEU A 105 12.73 3.64 17.10
N TRP A 106 13.05 3.06 15.94
CA TRP A 106 14.41 2.72 15.52
C TRP A 106 14.97 3.85 14.63
N PRO A 107 15.80 4.77 15.17
CA PRO A 107 16.16 6.00 14.47
C PRO A 107 16.90 5.80 13.13
N PRO A 108 17.84 4.84 12.98
CA PRO A 108 18.50 4.58 11.70
C PRO A 108 17.55 4.34 10.54
N VAL A 109 16.54 3.46 10.69
CA VAL A 109 15.59 3.19 9.59
C VAL A 109 14.72 4.40 9.32
N PHE A 110 14.29 5.10 10.38
CA PHE A 110 13.51 6.32 10.23
C PHE A 110 14.26 7.40 9.43
N ILE A 111 15.53 7.65 9.75
CA ILE A 111 16.36 8.62 9.04
C ILE A 111 16.55 8.21 7.57
N ILE A 112 16.81 6.92 7.30
CA ILE A 112 16.99 6.42 5.93
C ILE A 112 15.70 6.62 5.11
N MET A 113 14.55 6.20 5.64
CA MET A 113 13.27 6.31 4.92
C MET A 113 12.82 7.76 4.74
N LEU A 114 13.05 8.62 5.74
CA LEU A 114 12.75 10.04 5.64
C LEU A 114 13.65 10.72 4.60
N THR A 115 14.95 10.42 4.60
CA THR A 115 15.89 10.94 3.60
C THR A 115 15.50 10.47 2.19
N TYR A 116 15.14 9.20 2.04
CA TYR A 116 14.60 8.66 0.79
C TYR A 116 13.36 9.45 0.32
N SER A 117 12.39 9.68 1.20
CA SER A 117 11.17 10.42 0.85
C SER A 117 11.47 11.86 0.43
N ILE A 118 12.38 12.56 1.13
CA ILE A 118 12.78 13.94 0.81
C ILE A 118 13.46 13.99 -0.57
N ILE A 119 14.42 13.10 -0.81
CA ILE A 119 15.12 13.03 -2.11
C ILE A 119 14.12 12.73 -3.22
N PHE A 120 13.20 11.78 -3.01
CA PHE A 120 12.17 11.44 -3.98
C PHE A 120 11.26 12.65 -4.28
N ILE A 121 10.76 13.34 -3.26
CA ILE A 121 9.90 14.52 -3.42
C ILE A 121 10.64 15.63 -4.18
N TYR A 122 11.91 15.87 -3.83
CA TYR A 122 12.73 16.86 -4.53
C TYR A 122 12.92 16.50 -6.00
N LEU A 123 13.31 15.27 -6.31
CA LEU A 123 13.58 14.85 -7.69
C LEU A 123 12.31 14.73 -8.55
N CYS A 124 11.19 14.29 -7.96
CA CYS A 124 9.97 14.01 -8.71
C CYS A 124 9.01 15.20 -8.81
N PHE A 125 8.96 16.08 -7.79
CA PHE A 125 7.89 17.07 -7.66
C PHE A 125 8.35 18.53 -7.60
N PHE A 126 9.64 18.81 -7.44
CA PHE A 126 10.12 20.19 -7.23
C PHE A 126 9.70 21.15 -8.34
N ASP A 127 9.88 20.75 -9.60
CA ASP A 127 9.54 21.58 -10.77
C ASP A 127 8.02 21.73 -10.96
N LEU A 128 7.24 20.80 -10.42
CA LEU A 128 5.78 20.78 -10.56
C LEU A 128 5.09 21.59 -9.44
N PHE A 129 5.81 21.97 -8.38
CA PHE A 129 5.22 22.58 -7.18
C PHE A 129 4.46 23.88 -7.49
N LEU A 130 4.97 24.67 -8.45
CA LEU A 130 4.34 25.93 -8.86
C LEU A 130 3.09 25.73 -9.73
N THR A 131 2.98 24.59 -10.43
CA THR A 131 1.88 24.33 -11.37
C THR A 131 0.72 23.61 -10.70
N LEU A 132 1.01 22.65 -9.81
CA LEU A 132 0.01 21.77 -9.15
C LEU A 132 0.27 21.66 -7.63
N PRO A 133 0.21 22.77 -6.87
CA PRO A 133 0.67 22.80 -5.49
C PRO A 133 -0.11 21.87 -4.56
N ILE A 134 -1.46 21.84 -4.68
CA ILE A 134 -2.31 21.03 -3.81
C ILE A 134 -2.05 19.53 -4.02
N LEU A 135 -2.03 19.10 -5.29
CA LEU A 135 -1.73 17.72 -5.66
C LEU A 135 -0.39 17.25 -5.09
N ILE A 136 0.66 18.07 -5.23
CA ILE A 136 2.01 17.72 -4.79
C ILE A 136 2.11 17.70 -3.28
N ILE A 137 1.41 18.58 -2.57
CA ILE A 137 1.32 18.52 -1.11
C ILE A 137 0.67 17.19 -0.68
N ILE A 138 -0.41 16.75 -1.33
CA ILE A 138 -1.07 15.48 -1.00
C ILE A 138 -0.13 14.30 -1.28
N LEU A 139 0.50 14.25 -2.46
CA LEU A 139 1.40 13.15 -2.85
C LEU A 139 2.68 13.10 -2.01
N SER A 140 3.28 14.25 -1.70
CA SER A 140 4.44 14.31 -0.80
C SER A 140 4.08 13.85 0.61
N THR A 141 2.93 14.27 1.13
CA THR A 141 2.43 13.80 2.43
C THR A 141 2.18 12.29 2.42
N SER A 142 1.63 11.75 1.33
CA SER A 142 1.42 10.31 1.12
C SER A 142 2.73 9.53 1.17
N MET A 143 3.79 10.00 0.48
CA MET A 143 5.11 9.37 0.50
C MET A 143 5.79 9.46 1.87
N ILE A 144 5.65 10.58 2.58
CA ILE A 144 6.18 10.73 3.95
C ILE A 144 5.48 9.76 4.90
N ILE A 145 4.15 9.62 4.81
CA ILE A 145 3.42 8.67 5.66
C ILE A 145 3.82 7.23 5.35
N LEU A 146 4.02 6.88 4.08
CA LEU A 146 4.52 5.55 3.71
C LEU A 146 5.92 5.27 4.29
N ALA A 147 6.80 6.28 4.26
CA ALA A 147 8.11 6.20 4.90
C ALA A 147 8.00 6.02 6.44
N ILE A 148 7.04 6.70 7.08
CA ILE A 148 6.72 6.54 8.49
C ILE A 148 6.21 5.12 8.76
N GLU A 149 5.30 4.58 7.95
CA GLU A 149 4.79 3.21 8.09
C GLU A 149 5.91 2.18 8.06
N VAL A 150 6.81 2.25 7.07
CA VAL A 150 7.98 1.36 6.98
C VAL A 150 8.83 1.47 8.24
N SER A 151 9.07 2.70 8.69
CA SER A 151 9.87 2.98 9.89
C SER A 151 9.24 2.42 11.16
N VAL A 152 7.93 2.60 11.33
CA VAL A 152 7.17 2.08 12.47
C VAL A 152 7.15 0.54 12.42
N ALA A 153 6.88 -0.06 11.27
CA ALA A 153 6.91 -1.52 11.10
C ALA A 153 8.29 -2.12 11.43
N ALA A 154 9.38 -1.51 10.91
CA ALA A 154 10.74 -1.94 11.20
C ALA A 154 11.11 -1.77 12.68
N SER A 155 10.61 -0.70 13.31
CA SER A 155 10.79 -0.45 14.74
C SER A 155 10.09 -1.50 15.60
N ILE A 156 8.86 -1.87 15.24
CA ILE A 156 8.10 -2.94 15.90
C ILE A 156 8.79 -4.28 15.69
N TRP A 157 9.36 -4.54 14.51
CA TRP A 157 10.10 -5.77 14.25
C TRP A 157 11.33 -5.90 15.16
N LYS A 158 12.07 -4.80 15.36
CA LYS A 158 13.27 -4.78 16.20
C LYS A 158 12.99 -4.83 17.70
N TYR A 159 11.98 -4.08 18.18
CA TYR A 159 11.75 -3.85 19.62
C TYR A 159 10.45 -4.46 20.16
N GLY A 160 9.56 -4.94 19.30
CA GLY A 160 8.16 -5.24 19.63
C GLY A 160 7.93 -6.60 20.28
N SER A 161 8.59 -7.69 19.83
CA SER A 161 8.26 -9.05 20.30
C SER A 161 9.47 -9.95 20.55
N HIS A 162 9.31 -10.87 21.51
CA HIS A 162 10.26 -11.97 21.78
C HIS A 162 9.83 -13.30 21.13
N GLN A 163 8.54 -13.49 20.86
CA GLN A 163 8.01 -14.70 20.23
C GLN A 163 8.31 -14.71 18.73
N MET A 164 8.73 -15.87 18.20
CA MET A 164 9.17 -16.00 16.81
C MET A 164 8.04 -15.74 15.79
N ASP A 165 6.83 -16.24 16.04
CA ASP A 165 5.71 -16.11 15.07
C ASP A 165 5.28 -14.66 14.84
N THR A 166 5.26 -13.86 15.91
CA THR A 166 4.94 -12.43 15.82
C THR A 166 6.06 -11.66 15.10
N LYS A 167 7.34 -12.03 15.32
CA LYS A 167 8.46 -11.44 14.58
C LYS A 167 8.37 -11.67 13.08
N TYR A 168 8.02 -12.89 12.65
CA TYR A 168 7.83 -13.20 11.23
C TYR A 168 6.69 -12.38 10.63
N SER A 169 5.58 -12.24 11.34
CA SER A 169 4.46 -11.41 10.88
C SER A 169 4.86 -9.95 10.64
N ILE A 170 5.58 -9.34 11.60
CA ILE A 170 6.01 -7.95 11.48
C ILE A 170 7.07 -7.79 10.38
N PHE A 171 7.95 -8.77 10.20
CA PHE A 171 8.91 -8.79 9.09
C PHE A 171 8.21 -8.83 7.72
N ILE A 172 7.16 -9.65 7.60
CA ILE A 172 6.30 -9.69 6.41
C ILE A 172 5.67 -8.31 6.15
N ARG A 173 5.24 -7.59 7.19
CA ARG A 173 4.74 -6.21 7.06
C ARG A 173 5.78 -5.28 6.44
N VAL A 174 7.02 -5.34 6.92
CA VAL A 174 8.13 -4.50 6.41
C VAL A 174 8.36 -4.78 4.92
N ILE A 175 8.41 -6.06 4.52
CA ILE A 175 8.56 -6.42 3.09
C ILE A 175 7.37 -5.90 2.27
N GLY A 176 6.14 -6.08 2.76
CA GLY A 176 4.94 -5.59 2.09
C GLY A 176 4.97 -4.07 1.87
N LEU A 177 5.35 -3.31 2.91
CA LEU A 177 5.46 -1.84 2.81
C LEU A 177 6.60 -1.38 1.89
N LEU A 178 7.73 -2.10 1.87
CA LEU A 178 8.82 -1.81 0.93
C LEU A 178 8.40 -2.04 -0.53
N LEU A 179 7.69 -3.15 -0.81
CA LEU A 179 7.13 -3.42 -2.14
C LEU A 179 6.07 -2.39 -2.54
N LEU A 180 5.27 -1.91 -1.59
CA LEU A 180 4.31 -0.83 -1.84
C LEU A 180 5.03 0.49 -2.12
N THR A 181 6.10 0.79 -1.38
CA THR A 181 6.94 1.98 -1.58
C THR A 181 7.57 1.98 -2.96
N THR A 182 8.12 0.85 -3.42
CA THR A 182 8.67 0.75 -4.76
C THR A 182 7.59 0.93 -5.82
N PHE A 183 6.46 0.22 -5.70
CA PHE A 183 5.34 0.38 -6.64
C PHE A 183 4.88 1.85 -6.76
N GLU A 184 4.57 2.52 -5.65
CA GLU A 184 4.07 3.90 -5.70
C GLU A 184 5.10 4.89 -6.22
N SER A 185 6.38 4.69 -5.88
CA SER A 185 7.45 5.55 -6.39
C SER A 185 7.54 5.49 -7.91
N PHE A 186 7.46 4.29 -8.48
CA PHE A 186 7.43 4.12 -9.94
C PHE A 186 6.13 4.62 -10.56
N LEU A 187 4.97 4.42 -9.90
CA LEU A 187 3.69 4.96 -10.37
C LEU A 187 3.72 6.48 -10.51
N TYR A 188 4.25 7.19 -9.50
CA TYR A 188 4.37 8.65 -9.55
C TYR A 188 5.44 9.10 -10.56
N MET A 189 6.59 8.44 -10.60
CA MET A 189 7.63 8.75 -11.59
C MET A 189 7.15 8.55 -13.03
N ASP A 190 6.34 7.53 -13.29
CA ASP A 190 5.79 7.29 -14.62
C ASP A 190 4.82 8.40 -15.03
N LYS A 191 3.90 8.75 -14.12
CA LYS A 191 2.88 9.77 -14.36
C LYS A 191 3.46 11.17 -14.60
N PHE A 192 4.45 11.56 -13.80
CA PHE A 192 5.03 12.91 -13.83
C PHE A 192 6.32 13.01 -14.64
N GLY A 193 6.99 11.88 -14.89
CA GLY A 193 8.23 11.80 -15.66
C GLY A 193 8.04 11.66 -17.16
N GLY A 194 6.81 11.62 -17.69
CA GLY A 194 6.57 11.53 -19.15
C GLY A 194 6.51 10.10 -19.69
N ASN A 195 6.02 9.13 -18.91
CA ASN A 195 5.78 7.74 -19.29
C ASN A 195 7.03 6.93 -19.70
N TYR A 196 8.24 7.38 -19.36
CA TYR A 196 9.49 6.65 -19.66
C TYR A 196 9.55 5.26 -19.03
N PHE A 197 8.80 5.03 -17.94
CA PHE A 197 8.82 3.78 -17.18
C PHE A 197 7.56 2.93 -17.39
N SER A 198 6.70 3.28 -18.34
CA SER A 198 5.38 2.65 -18.53
C SER A 198 5.44 1.12 -18.54
N THR A 199 6.35 0.53 -19.32
CA THR A 199 6.56 -0.93 -19.37
C THR A 199 7.01 -1.53 -18.04
N LEU A 200 7.82 -0.80 -17.26
CA LEU A 200 8.28 -1.24 -15.95
C LEU A 200 7.14 -1.14 -14.91
N THR A 201 6.38 -0.06 -14.94
CA THR A 201 5.20 0.15 -14.09
C THR A 201 4.17 -0.96 -14.29
N THR A 202 3.97 -1.40 -15.53
CA THR A 202 3.13 -2.55 -15.87
C THR A 202 3.51 -3.82 -15.09
N TYR A 203 4.80 -4.15 -15.03
CA TYR A 203 5.28 -5.31 -14.28
C TYR A 203 5.24 -5.09 -12.75
N LEU A 204 5.40 -3.85 -12.30
CA LEU A 204 5.35 -3.50 -10.88
C LEU A 204 3.94 -3.58 -10.29
N ASN A 205 2.87 -3.69 -11.09
CA ASN A 205 1.54 -4.05 -10.60
C ASN A 205 1.55 -5.37 -9.78
N ILE A 206 2.47 -6.29 -10.08
CA ILE A 206 2.67 -7.49 -9.27
C ILE A 206 3.07 -7.13 -7.83
N PHE A 207 3.93 -6.11 -7.64
CA PHE A 207 4.34 -5.65 -6.31
C PHE A 207 3.18 -5.02 -5.55
N TYR A 208 2.26 -4.34 -6.25
CA TYR A 208 1.02 -3.84 -5.65
C TYR A 208 0.16 -4.98 -5.09
N TYR A 209 -0.05 -6.07 -5.85
CA TYR A 209 -0.85 -7.19 -5.35
C TYR A 209 -0.15 -7.98 -4.24
N ILE A 210 1.15 -8.23 -4.39
CA ILE A 210 1.93 -8.95 -3.36
C ILE A 210 1.97 -8.13 -2.07
N SER A 211 2.21 -6.82 -2.15
CA SER A 211 2.26 -5.96 -0.97
C SER A 211 0.95 -6.04 -0.17
N HIS A 212 -0.21 -5.82 -0.79
CA HIS A 212 -1.50 -5.86 -0.10
C HIS A 212 -1.79 -7.22 0.55
N LEU A 213 -1.40 -8.32 -0.10
CA LEU A 213 -1.48 -9.66 0.49
C LEU A 213 -0.59 -9.81 1.73
N LEU A 214 0.66 -9.34 1.66
CA LEU A 214 1.59 -9.40 2.79
C LEU A 214 1.11 -8.51 3.95
N LEU A 215 0.59 -7.32 3.65
CA LEU A 215 0.01 -6.42 4.65
C LEU A 215 -1.19 -7.06 5.36
N PHE A 216 -2.08 -7.71 4.60
CA PHE A 216 -3.20 -8.49 5.15
C PHE A 216 -2.71 -9.59 6.10
N ILE A 217 -1.81 -10.46 5.62
CA ILE A 217 -1.25 -11.57 6.43
C ILE A 217 -0.58 -11.03 7.68
N SER A 218 0.13 -9.91 7.57
CA SER A 218 0.82 -9.31 8.71
C SER A 218 -0.13 -8.85 9.81
N ASN A 219 -1.26 -8.24 9.44
CA ASN A 219 -2.21 -7.76 10.44
C ASN A 219 -3.04 -8.90 11.03
N GLU A 220 -3.28 -9.96 10.27
CA GLU A 220 -4.01 -11.14 10.74
C GLU A 220 -3.20 -11.91 11.78
N ARG A 221 -1.88 -12.01 11.58
CA ARG A 221 -1.00 -12.73 12.51
C ARG A 221 -0.46 -11.86 13.66
N SER A 222 -0.64 -10.54 13.60
CA SER A 222 -0.16 -9.63 14.65
C SER A 222 -1.18 -9.38 15.77
N PHE A 223 -2.48 -9.62 15.52
CA PHE A 223 -3.58 -9.34 16.44
C PHE A 223 -4.52 -10.53 16.54
#